data_AF-A0A226DXM2-F1
#
_entry.id   AF-A0A226DXM2-F1
#
_cell.length_a   1.000
_cell.length_b   1.000
_cell.length_c   1.000
_cell.angle_alpha   90.00
_cell.angle_beta   90.00
_cell.angle_gamma   90.00
#
_symmetry.space_group_name_H-M   'P 1'
#
loop_
_entity.id
_entity.type
_entity.pdbx_description
1 polymer ?
#
loop_
_entity_poly.entity_id
_entity_poly.type
_entity_poly.pdbx_seq_one_letter_code
_entity_poly.pdbx_strand_id
1 'polypeptide(L)'
;MAADPLTLKFKAVLGYFKSLVTSNHATVIHSAKVNLVTRPVPLRFHNGFVQPCPRDFVSVTKFYFDCFIYLVHLAAGFKWCVFHGETPTWYVVMVAHAILCVVAFGYANIHFAMCAKECAMLLNYGIRLELEVEHGKKWAKDEDHNFEMAWIFRIYALVGSACGVGLFTICFSLALIMPCNPPIIISVMPSFCPSMGYVGKFGLPFRLAVGSLAGYLVNSIGAMVGFLLCYVMIHPSRVELILLDDLERFVYLFFLFVILKIYRI
;
A
#
# COMPACT_ATOMS: atom_id res chain seq x y z
N MET A 1 -34.47 30.55 -8.19
CA MET A 1 -34.71 29.16 -7.77
C MET A 1 -33.43 28.64 -7.15
N ALA A 2 -33.43 28.35 -5.84
CA ALA A 2 -32.26 27.76 -5.17
C ALA A 2 -32.14 26.28 -5.60
N ALA A 3 -30.93 25.84 -5.95
CA ALA A 3 -30.69 24.43 -6.24
C ALA A 3 -30.92 23.59 -4.98
N ASP A 4 -31.61 22.47 -5.12
CA ASP A 4 -31.86 21.53 -4.02
C ASP A 4 -30.52 21.03 -3.43
N PRO A 5 -30.37 21.01 -2.09
CA PRO A 5 -29.16 20.53 -1.41
C PRO A 5 -28.73 19.10 -1.80
N LEU A 6 -29.64 18.21 -2.20
CA LEU A 6 -29.29 16.88 -2.71
C LEU A 6 -28.57 16.97 -4.05
N THR A 7 -29.05 17.83 -4.94
CA THR A 7 -28.47 18.07 -6.27
C THR A 7 -27.05 18.68 -6.16
N LEU A 8 -26.85 19.57 -5.17
CA LEU A 8 -25.54 20.14 -4.85
C LEU A 8 -24.53 19.08 -4.35
N LYS A 9 -24.97 18.20 -3.43
CA LYS A 9 -24.13 17.08 -2.95
C LYS A 9 -23.78 16.12 -4.07
N PHE A 10 -24.74 15.78 -4.93
CA PHE A 10 -24.49 14.88 -6.06
C PHE A 10 -23.49 15.48 -7.05
N LYS A 11 -23.63 16.76 -7.42
CA LYS A 11 -22.65 17.45 -8.28
C LYS A 11 -21.26 17.51 -7.64
N ALA A 12 -21.17 17.71 -6.33
CA ALA A 12 -19.88 17.70 -5.62
C ALA A 12 -19.22 16.32 -5.67
N VAL A 13 -19.99 15.25 -5.47
CA VAL A 13 -19.50 13.86 -5.59
C VAL A 13 -19.05 13.56 -7.02
N LEU A 14 -19.83 13.96 -8.02
CA LEU A 14 -19.50 13.74 -9.43
C LEU A 14 -18.27 14.53 -9.87
N GLY A 15 -18.14 15.77 -9.40
CA GLY A 15 -16.94 16.60 -9.59
C GLY A 15 -15.71 15.99 -8.94
N TYR A 16 -15.86 15.41 -7.75
CA TYR A 16 -14.81 14.67 -7.07
C TYR A 16 -14.37 13.43 -7.86
N PHE A 17 -15.31 12.59 -8.30
CA PHE A 17 -14.99 11.43 -9.14
C PHE A 17 -14.35 11.83 -10.47
N LYS A 18 -14.83 12.89 -11.11
CA LYS A 18 -14.23 13.42 -12.33
C LYS A 18 -12.78 13.83 -12.07
N SER A 19 -12.53 14.60 -11.01
CA SER A 19 -11.17 14.98 -10.59
C SER A 19 -10.29 13.75 -10.32
N LEU A 20 -10.84 12.72 -9.68
CA LEU A 20 -10.13 11.48 -9.38
C LEU A 20 -9.79 10.66 -10.64
N VAL A 21 -10.55 10.79 -11.72
CA VAL A 21 -10.27 10.10 -12.99
C VAL A 21 -9.35 10.92 -13.90
N THR A 22 -9.39 12.25 -13.79
CA THR A 22 -8.65 13.15 -14.68
C THR A 22 -7.32 13.64 -14.11
N SER A 23 -7.19 13.71 -12.79
CA SER A 23 -5.97 14.16 -12.11
C SER A 23 -5.24 12.96 -11.50
N ASN A 24 -4.07 12.65 -12.06
CA ASN A 24 -3.19 11.63 -11.53
C ASN A 24 -2.82 11.94 -10.06
N HIS A 25 -2.58 13.22 -9.75
CA HIS A 25 -2.26 13.71 -8.40
C HIS A 25 -3.36 13.41 -7.39
N ALA A 26 -4.62 13.73 -7.72
CA ALA A 26 -5.76 13.43 -6.87
C ALA A 26 -5.90 11.91 -6.63
N THR A 27 -5.64 11.11 -7.67
CA THR A 27 -5.66 9.65 -7.61
C THR A 27 -4.60 9.11 -6.66
N VAL A 28 -3.35 9.59 -6.77
CA VAL A 28 -2.23 9.17 -5.93
C VAL A 28 -2.48 9.52 -4.48
N ILE A 29 -2.90 10.76 -4.20
CA ILE A 29 -3.23 11.20 -2.85
C ILE A 29 -4.36 10.35 -2.27
N HIS A 30 -5.41 10.08 -3.06
CA HIS A 30 -6.53 9.28 -2.58
C HIS A 30 -6.13 7.83 -2.31
N SER A 31 -5.46 7.17 -3.25
CA SER A 31 -5.02 5.78 -3.07
C SER A 31 -4.01 5.66 -1.94
N ALA A 32 -3.09 6.61 -1.80
CA ALA A 32 -2.17 6.63 -0.67
C ALA A 32 -2.91 6.89 0.66
N LYS A 33 -3.93 7.75 0.71
CA LYS A 33 -4.79 7.91 1.90
C LYS A 33 -5.49 6.60 2.25
N VAL A 34 -6.11 5.93 1.26
CA VAL A 34 -6.80 4.64 1.43
C VAL A 34 -5.85 3.57 1.95
N ASN A 35 -4.67 3.42 1.32
CA ASN A 35 -3.63 2.48 1.72
C ASN A 35 -3.05 2.79 3.11
N LEU A 36 -3.05 4.06 3.52
CA LEU A 36 -2.58 4.49 4.84
C LEU A 36 -3.66 4.49 5.92
N VAL A 37 -4.93 4.20 5.60
CA VAL A 37 -5.99 4.07 6.64
C VAL A 37 -5.60 2.99 7.64
N THR A 38 -5.13 1.85 7.16
CA THR A 38 -4.62 0.76 8.00
C THR A 38 -3.20 0.98 8.47
N ARG A 39 -2.57 2.14 8.19
CA ARG A 39 -1.20 2.50 8.58
C ARG A 39 -0.22 1.32 8.55
N PRO A 40 -0.08 0.60 7.42
CA PRO A 40 0.84 -0.53 7.31
C PRO A 40 2.31 -0.07 7.35
N VAL A 41 2.55 1.20 7.05
CA VAL A 41 3.83 1.88 7.18
C VAL A 41 3.60 3.09 8.08
N PRO A 42 4.56 3.48 8.95
CA PRO A 42 4.41 4.67 9.79
C PRO A 42 4.56 5.94 8.95
N LEU A 43 3.59 6.20 8.07
CA LEU A 43 3.48 7.36 7.21
C LEU A 43 2.16 8.07 7.48
N ARG A 44 2.16 9.40 7.39
CA ARG A 44 0.98 10.26 7.48
C ARG A 44 0.96 11.26 6.35
N PHE A 45 -0.23 11.60 5.85
CA PHE A 45 -0.40 12.76 5.00
C PHE A 45 -0.55 14.02 5.86
N HIS A 46 0.26 15.03 5.57
CA HIS A 46 0.16 16.36 6.16
C HIS A 46 0.42 17.42 5.09
N ASN A 47 -0.51 18.36 4.92
CA ASN A 47 -0.44 19.45 3.94
C ASN A 47 -0.13 18.99 2.50
N GLY A 48 -0.73 17.88 2.06
CA GLY A 48 -0.54 17.33 0.70
C GLY A 48 0.72 16.47 0.52
N PHE A 49 1.60 16.40 1.52
CA PHE A 49 2.83 15.59 1.48
C PHE A 49 2.79 14.43 2.48
N VAL A 50 3.54 13.39 2.17
CA VAL A 50 3.75 12.22 3.03
C VAL A 50 4.88 12.51 4.01
N GLN A 51 4.65 12.33 5.29
CA GLN A 51 5.69 12.44 6.31
C GLN A 51 5.82 11.11 7.04
N PRO A 52 7.04 10.72 7.48
CA PRO A 52 7.15 9.65 8.46
C PRO A 52 6.37 10.07 9.71
N CYS A 53 5.57 9.15 10.26
CA CYS A 53 4.94 9.37 11.53
C CYS A 53 6.03 9.55 12.60
N PRO A 54 5.88 10.54 13.50
CA PRO A 54 6.66 10.51 14.74
C PRO A 54 6.41 9.17 15.44
N ARG A 55 7.40 8.68 16.20
CA ARG A 55 7.23 7.50 17.07
C ARG A 55 6.29 7.83 18.24
N ASP A 56 5.04 8.12 17.91
CA ASP A 56 3.98 8.35 18.87
C ASP A 56 3.40 7.01 19.34
N PHE A 57 2.70 7.06 20.48
CA PHE A 57 2.09 5.88 21.09
C PHE A 57 1.17 5.13 20.12
N VAL A 58 0.46 5.86 19.24
CA VAL A 58 -0.46 5.28 18.26
C VAL A 58 0.28 4.43 17.23
N SER A 59 1.37 4.95 16.66
CA SER A 59 2.16 4.23 15.65
C SER A 59 2.84 2.99 16.24
N VAL A 60 3.34 3.10 17.47
CA VAL A 60 3.95 1.98 18.20
C VAL A 60 2.91 0.91 18.53
N THR A 61 1.76 1.30 19.09
CA THR A 61 0.66 0.37 19.41
C THR A 61 0.16 -0.34 18.16
N LYS A 62 0.05 0.38 17.04
CA LYS A 62 -0.36 -0.16 15.75
C LYS A 62 0.61 -1.22 15.23
N PHE A 63 1.92 -0.95 15.29
CA PHE A 63 2.94 -1.92 14.89
C PHE A 63 2.85 -3.20 15.72
N TYR A 64 2.72 -3.08 17.05
CA TYR A 64 2.54 -4.25 17.92
C TYR A 64 1.24 -5.00 17.63
N PHE A 65 0.16 -4.28 17.31
CA PHE A 65 -1.10 -4.89 16.88
C PHE A 65 -0.91 -5.69 15.60
N ASP A 66 -0.23 -5.15 14.58
CA ASP A 66 0.07 -5.90 13.34
C ASP A 66 0.88 -7.16 13.61
N CYS A 67 1.95 -7.05 14.41
CA CYS A 67 2.75 -8.20 14.81
C CYS A 67 1.90 -9.25 15.54
N PHE A 68 1.03 -8.82 16.46
CA PHE A 68 0.10 -9.71 17.16
C PHE A 68 -0.84 -10.41 16.18
N ILE A 69 -1.41 -9.68 15.22
CA ILE A 69 -2.26 -10.27 14.18
C ILE A 69 -1.50 -11.31 13.37
N TYR A 70 -0.29 -11.01 12.89
CA TYR A 70 0.53 -12.00 12.17
C TYR A 70 0.80 -13.25 13.03
N LEU A 71 1.15 -13.08 14.31
CA LEU A 71 1.38 -14.20 15.23
C LEU A 71 0.13 -15.05 15.43
N VAL A 72 -1.05 -14.44 15.57
CA VAL A 72 -2.33 -15.17 15.68
C VAL A 72 -2.58 -16.00 14.43
N HIS A 73 -2.38 -15.44 13.24
CA HIS A 73 -2.58 -16.14 11.97
C HIS A 73 -1.56 -17.27 11.77
N LEU A 74 -0.31 -17.03 12.19
CA LEU A 74 0.76 -18.02 12.17
C LEU A 74 0.45 -19.20 13.10
N ALA A 75 0.11 -18.92 14.36
CA ALA A 75 -0.26 -19.93 15.35
C ALA A 75 -1.46 -20.75 14.89
N ALA A 76 -2.46 -20.09 14.29
CA ALA A 76 -3.62 -20.77 13.77
C ALA A 76 -3.28 -21.64 12.55
N GLY A 77 -2.40 -21.16 11.65
CA GLY A 77 -1.86 -21.95 10.54
C GLY A 77 -1.11 -23.20 11.01
N PHE A 78 -0.22 -23.08 11.98
CA PHE A 78 0.50 -24.23 12.56
C PHE A 78 -0.45 -25.22 13.24
N LYS A 79 -1.48 -24.74 13.95
CA LYS A 79 -2.50 -25.60 14.55
C LYS A 79 -3.18 -26.46 13.48
N TRP A 80 -3.54 -25.89 12.32
CA TRP A 80 -4.11 -26.69 11.23
C TRP A 80 -3.19 -27.81 10.75
N CYS A 81 -1.89 -27.55 10.62
CA CYS A 81 -0.91 -28.55 10.21
C CYS A 81 -0.78 -29.72 11.21
N VAL A 82 -0.92 -29.44 12.51
CA VAL A 82 -0.68 -30.44 13.57
C VAL A 82 -1.93 -31.30 13.85
N PHE A 83 -3.14 -30.75 13.72
CA PHE A 83 -4.36 -31.37 14.26
C PHE A 83 -5.30 -32.01 13.22
N HIS A 84 -4.95 -32.03 11.93
CA HIS A 84 -5.74 -32.72 10.92
C HIS A 84 -4.92 -33.81 10.24
N GLY A 85 -5.30 -35.08 10.45
CA GLY A 85 -4.62 -36.30 10.00
C GLY A 85 -4.41 -36.42 8.49
N GLU A 86 -5.15 -37.31 7.81
CA GLU A 86 -5.10 -37.47 6.34
C GLU A 86 -5.69 -36.22 5.64
N THR A 87 -4.94 -35.13 5.63
CA THR A 87 -5.28 -33.92 4.89
C THR A 87 -4.81 -34.05 3.44
N PRO A 88 -5.62 -33.59 2.46
CA PRO A 88 -5.19 -33.57 1.07
C PRO A 88 -3.89 -32.78 0.89
N THR A 89 -2.95 -33.24 0.07
CA THR A 89 -1.63 -32.59 -0.11
C THR A 89 -1.76 -31.11 -0.50
N TRP A 90 -2.71 -30.75 -1.36
CA TRP A 90 -2.95 -29.36 -1.77
C TRP A 90 -3.29 -28.45 -0.58
N TYR A 91 -3.92 -29.00 0.45
CA TYR A 91 -4.31 -28.27 1.66
C TYR A 91 -3.07 -27.90 2.49
N VAL A 92 -2.17 -28.85 2.69
CA VAL A 92 -0.88 -28.62 3.36
C VAL A 92 -0.07 -27.56 2.63
N VAL A 93 -0.04 -27.64 1.28
CA VAL A 93 0.62 -26.63 0.44
C VAL A 93 0.01 -25.24 0.67
N MET A 94 -1.32 -25.11 0.71
CA MET A 94 -1.98 -23.82 0.95
C MET A 94 -1.66 -23.24 2.34
N VAL A 95 -1.64 -24.07 3.39
CA VAL A 95 -1.29 -23.62 4.75
C VAL A 95 0.19 -23.22 4.83
N ALA A 96 1.09 -23.98 4.22
CA ALA A 96 2.50 -23.62 4.15
C ALA A 96 2.72 -22.29 3.40
N HIS A 97 2.03 -22.08 2.28
CA HIS A 97 2.06 -20.80 1.56
C HIS A 97 1.52 -19.65 2.42
N ALA A 98 0.42 -19.87 3.16
CA ALA A 98 -0.11 -18.87 4.07
C ALA A 98 0.90 -18.47 5.16
N ILE A 99 1.58 -19.45 5.76
CA ILE A 99 2.65 -19.23 6.75
C ILE A 99 3.79 -18.41 6.14
N LEU A 100 4.28 -18.82 4.96
CA LEU A 100 5.34 -18.09 4.26
C LEU A 100 4.95 -16.65 3.94
N CYS A 101 3.72 -16.42 3.48
CA CYS A 101 3.19 -15.08 3.25
C CYS A 101 3.19 -14.25 4.54
N VAL A 102 2.66 -14.79 5.64
CA VAL A 102 2.60 -14.08 6.94
C VAL A 102 4.01 -13.71 7.43
N VAL A 103 4.99 -14.62 7.31
CA VAL A 103 6.39 -14.34 7.67
C VAL A 103 6.99 -13.27 6.77
N ALA A 104 6.79 -13.37 5.45
CA ALA A 104 7.29 -12.40 4.48
C ALA A 104 6.71 -11.00 4.72
N PHE A 105 5.40 -10.89 4.98
CA PHE A 105 4.75 -9.62 5.31
C PHE A 105 5.17 -9.08 6.68
N GLY A 106 5.34 -9.95 7.69
CA GLY A 106 5.90 -9.53 8.97
C GLY A 106 7.29 -8.91 8.82
N TYR A 107 8.16 -9.55 8.05
CA TYR A 107 9.50 -9.05 7.73
C TYR A 107 9.45 -7.74 6.95
N ALA A 108 8.62 -7.68 5.91
CA ALA A 108 8.46 -6.47 5.11
C ALA A 108 7.93 -5.30 5.96
N ASN A 109 7.03 -5.53 6.92
CA ASN A 109 6.49 -4.48 7.79
C ASN A 109 7.59 -3.89 8.68
N ILE A 110 8.46 -4.75 9.25
CA ILE A 110 9.66 -4.30 9.99
C ILE A 110 10.57 -3.46 9.10
N HIS A 111 10.85 -3.92 7.88
CA HIS A 111 11.68 -3.17 6.92
C HIS A 111 11.09 -1.83 6.52
N PHE A 112 9.80 -1.78 6.22
CA PHE A 112 9.12 -0.53 5.90
C PHE A 112 9.10 0.44 7.09
N ALA A 113 9.00 -0.06 8.32
CA ALA A 113 9.12 0.77 9.52
C ALA A 113 10.53 1.38 9.66
N MET A 114 11.57 0.64 9.27
CA MET A 114 12.95 1.14 9.25
C MET A 114 13.19 2.15 8.11
N CYS A 115 12.62 1.89 6.93
CA CYS A 115 12.80 2.69 5.71
C CYS A 115 11.72 3.77 5.51
N ALA A 116 10.93 4.08 6.55
CA ALA A 116 9.76 4.96 6.41
C ALA A 116 10.15 6.37 5.95
N LYS A 117 11.33 6.87 6.34
CA LYS A 117 11.82 8.18 5.92
C LYS A 117 12.12 8.21 4.42
N GLU A 118 12.77 7.16 3.92
CA GLU A 118 13.13 6.97 2.53
C GLU A 118 11.86 6.79 1.67
N CYS A 119 10.90 5.99 2.14
CA CYS A 119 9.59 5.85 1.49
C CYS A 119 8.85 7.19 1.41
N ALA A 120 8.82 7.97 2.50
CA ALA A 120 8.20 9.30 2.50
C ALA A 120 8.88 10.25 1.51
N MET A 121 10.21 10.22 1.44
CA MET A 121 10.99 11.02 0.51
C MET A 121 10.68 10.67 -0.95
N LEU A 122 10.61 9.37 -1.27
CA LEU A 122 10.31 8.87 -2.61
C LEU A 122 8.89 9.24 -3.07
N LEU A 123 7.91 9.07 -2.19
CA LEU A 123 6.52 9.44 -2.46
C LEU A 123 6.37 10.95 -2.66
N ASN A 124 7.00 11.76 -1.79
CA ASN A 124 6.98 13.21 -1.93
C ASN A 124 7.67 13.70 -3.20
N TYR A 125 8.73 13.02 -3.62
CA TYR A 125 9.41 13.35 -4.86
C TYR A 125 8.46 13.18 -6.05
N GLY A 126 7.77 12.04 -6.14
CA GLY A 126 6.80 11.85 -7.22
C GLY A 126 5.59 12.77 -7.15
N ILE A 127 5.05 13.04 -5.95
CA ILE A 127 3.99 14.05 -5.75
C ILE A 127 4.45 15.43 -6.24
N ARG A 128 5.70 15.82 -5.95
CA ARG A 128 6.25 17.10 -6.35
C ARG A 128 6.47 17.19 -7.86
N LEU A 129 7.01 16.13 -8.46
CA LEU A 129 7.23 16.04 -9.90
C LEU A 129 5.91 16.23 -10.65
N GLU A 130 4.86 15.55 -10.18
CA GLU A 130 3.52 15.65 -10.74
C GLU A 130 2.89 17.05 -10.59
N LEU A 131 3.07 17.70 -9.44
CA LEU A 131 2.65 19.09 -9.26
C LEU A 131 3.41 20.04 -10.20
N GLU A 132 4.67 19.78 -10.47
CA GLU A 132 5.48 20.62 -11.36
C GLU A 132 5.09 20.46 -12.84
N VAL A 133 4.63 19.27 -13.23
CA VAL A 133 3.96 18.99 -14.52
C VAL A 133 2.65 19.78 -14.63
N GLU A 134 1.79 19.69 -13.61
CA GLU A 134 0.48 20.35 -13.61
C GLU A 134 0.59 21.89 -13.69
N HIS A 135 1.62 22.46 -13.06
CA HIS A 135 1.92 23.90 -13.14
C HIS A 135 2.69 24.32 -14.41
N GLY A 136 2.95 23.40 -15.35
CA GLY A 136 3.50 23.73 -16.67
C GLY A 136 4.97 24.15 -16.68
N LYS A 137 5.79 23.68 -15.74
CA LYS A 137 7.24 23.98 -15.75
C LYS A 137 7.93 23.36 -16.97
N LYS A 138 8.82 24.12 -17.63
CA LYS A 138 9.44 23.78 -18.92
C LYS A 138 10.28 22.49 -18.95
N TRP A 139 10.92 22.10 -17.86
CA TRP A 139 11.71 20.86 -17.78
C TRP A 139 10.83 19.62 -17.65
N ALA A 140 9.56 19.80 -17.32
CA ALA A 140 8.54 18.77 -17.32
C ALA A 140 7.80 18.69 -18.68
N LYS A 141 8.44 19.08 -19.79
CA LYS A 141 7.88 18.96 -21.15
C LYS A 141 8.50 17.84 -21.98
N ASP A 142 9.47 17.09 -21.44
CA ASP A 142 9.83 15.80 -22.03
C ASP A 142 8.63 14.85 -21.83
N GLU A 143 7.83 14.72 -22.88
CA GLU A 143 6.56 13.98 -22.88
C GLU A 143 6.74 12.53 -22.42
N ASP A 144 7.90 11.93 -22.71
CA ASP A 144 8.21 10.53 -22.41
C ASP A 144 8.40 10.29 -20.90
N HIS A 145 9.15 11.15 -20.20
CA HIS A 145 9.45 10.97 -18.78
C HIS A 145 8.22 11.22 -17.89
N ASN A 146 7.35 12.14 -18.31
CA ASN A 146 6.07 12.39 -17.64
C ASN A 146 5.09 11.22 -17.80
N PHE A 147 5.10 10.56 -18.96
CA PHE A 147 4.24 9.43 -19.21
C PHE A 147 4.61 8.27 -18.28
N GLU A 148 5.89 7.91 -18.18
CA GLU A 148 6.36 6.81 -17.34
C GLU A 148 6.03 7.02 -15.85
N MET A 149 6.35 8.20 -15.30
CA MET A 149 6.06 8.50 -13.89
C MET A 149 4.55 8.52 -13.60
N ALA A 150 3.74 9.11 -14.49
CA ALA A 150 2.28 9.08 -14.38
C ALA A 150 1.72 7.65 -14.40
N TRP A 151 2.28 6.76 -15.23
CA TRP A 151 1.89 5.36 -15.29
C TRP A 151 2.24 4.60 -14.03
N ILE A 152 3.44 4.78 -13.49
CA ILE A 152 3.88 4.17 -12.23
C ILE A 152 2.90 4.53 -11.10
N PHE A 153 2.52 5.81 -11.01
CA PHE A 153 1.58 6.30 -10.02
C PHE A 153 0.16 5.78 -10.21
N ARG A 154 -0.31 5.66 -11.46
CA ARG A 154 -1.60 5.02 -11.78
C ARG A 154 -1.62 3.54 -11.44
N ILE A 155 -0.53 2.80 -11.71
CA ILE A 155 -0.40 1.39 -11.35
C ILE A 155 -0.44 1.25 -9.83
N TYR A 156 0.30 2.07 -9.10
CA TYR A 156 0.22 2.10 -7.64
C TYR A 156 -1.20 2.39 -7.15
N ALA A 157 -1.85 3.40 -7.72
CA ALA A 157 -3.18 3.78 -7.33
C ALA A 157 -4.20 2.66 -7.62
N LEU A 158 -4.08 1.99 -8.76
CA LEU A 158 -4.92 0.88 -9.17
C LEU A 158 -4.70 -0.34 -8.28
N VAL A 159 -3.45 -0.80 -8.13
CA VAL A 159 -3.12 -1.98 -7.31
C VAL A 159 -3.45 -1.72 -5.86
N GLY A 160 -3.06 -0.56 -5.32
CA GLY A 160 -3.36 -0.17 -3.94
C GLY A 160 -4.86 -0.12 -3.66
N SER A 161 -5.64 0.56 -4.50
CA SER A 161 -7.10 0.67 -4.30
C SER A 161 -7.84 -0.65 -4.57
N ALA A 162 -7.46 -1.43 -5.58
CA ALA A 162 -8.06 -2.72 -5.90
C ALA A 162 -7.77 -3.75 -4.81
N CYS A 163 -6.52 -3.81 -4.33
CA CYS A 163 -6.15 -4.68 -3.23
C CYS A 163 -6.73 -4.18 -1.89
N GLY A 164 -6.76 -2.87 -1.66
CA GLY A 164 -7.21 -2.30 -0.40
C GLY A 164 -8.72 -2.38 -0.20
N VAL A 165 -9.51 -1.93 -1.18
CA VAL A 165 -10.98 -1.87 -1.07
C VAL A 165 -11.64 -3.13 -1.61
N GLY A 166 -11.17 -3.63 -2.77
CA GLY A 166 -11.76 -4.78 -3.44
C GLY A 166 -11.56 -6.06 -2.64
N LEU A 167 -10.31 -6.40 -2.31
CA LEU A 167 -10.05 -7.62 -1.54
C LEU A 167 -10.57 -7.53 -0.11
N PHE A 168 -10.56 -6.36 0.53
CA PHE A 168 -11.22 -6.17 1.83
C PHE A 168 -12.69 -6.58 1.76
N THR A 169 -13.42 -6.06 0.77
CA THR A 169 -14.86 -6.31 0.62
C THR A 169 -15.14 -7.78 0.36
N ILE A 170 -14.32 -8.43 -0.47
CA ILE A 170 -14.45 -9.86 -0.78
C ILE A 170 -14.18 -10.71 0.47
N CYS A 171 -13.06 -10.48 1.15
CA CYS A 171 -12.69 -11.27 2.33
C CYS A 171 -13.64 -11.04 3.50
N PHE A 172 -14.11 -9.80 3.71
CA PHE A 172 -15.13 -9.48 4.70
C PHE A 172 -16.45 -10.18 4.40
N SER A 173 -16.92 -10.13 3.15
CA SER A 173 -18.17 -10.78 2.73
C SER A 173 -18.07 -12.30 2.87
N LEU A 174 -16.94 -12.89 2.48
CA LEU A 174 -16.70 -14.33 2.64
C LEU A 174 -16.68 -14.74 4.11
N ALA A 175 -16.08 -13.95 5.00
CA ALA A 175 -16.09 -14.23 6.43
C ALA A 175 -17.49 -14.19 7.05
N LEU A 176 -18.38 -13.36 6.52
CA LEU A 176 -19.78 -13.28 6.97
C LEU A 176 -20.62 -14.47 6.52
N ILE A 177 -20.49 -14.84 5.23
CA ILE A 177 -21.30 -15.88 4.59
C ILE A 177 -20.77 -17.28 4.95
N MET A 178 -19.45 -17.46 4.88
CA MET A 178 -18.76 -18.74 5.04
C MET A 178 -17.53 -18.58 5.95
N PRO A 179 -17.72 -18.35 7.27
CA PRO A 179 -16.63 -18.13 8.21
C PRO A 179 -15.57 -19.25 8.18
N CYS A 180 -16.02 -20.49 8.03
CA CYS A 180 -15.14 -21.67 8.04
C CYS A 180 -14.55 -22.04 6.67
N ASN A 181 -14.78 -21.24 5.62
CA ASN A 181 -14.22 -21.53 4.30
C ASN A 181 -12.90 -20.78 4.12
N PRO A 182 -11.77 -21.46 3.87
CA PRO A 182 -10.53 -20.79 3.50
C PRO A 182 -10.76 -19.95 2.23
N PRO A 183 -10.35 -18.68 2.26
CA PRO A 183 -8.99 -18.39 1.82
C PRO A 183 -8.10 -17.78 2.93
N ILE A 184 -6.91 -18.38 3.06
CA ILE A 184 -5.55 -17.92 3.46
C ILE A 184 -5.36 -16.96 4.66
N ILE A 185 -6.34 -16.18 5.09
CA ILE A 185 -6.19 -15.20 6.19
C ILE A 185 -7.27 -15.38 7.28
N ILE A 186 -8.21 -16.31 7.14
CA ILE A 186 -9.24 -16.58 8.17
C ILE A 186 -8.88 -17.83 9.00
N SER A 187 -7.58 -18.13 9.10
CA SER A 187 -7.05 -19.39 9.67
C SER A 187 -7.32 -19.56 11.17
N VAL A 188 -7.89 -18.56 11.86
CA VAL A 188 -8.18 -18.56 13.32
C VAL A 188 -9.44 -19.37 13.69
N MET A 189 -10.25 -19.79 12.70
CA MET A 189 -11.48 -20.55 12.90
C MET A 189 -11.42 -22.11 13.05
N PRO A 190 -10.29 -22.86 12.89
CA PRO A 190 -10.28 -24.34 12.95
C PRO A 190 -10.82 -24.88 14.26
N SER A 191 -10.53 -24.20 15.37
CA SER A 191 -10.88 -24.70 16.71
C SER A 191 -12.38 -24.93 16.86
N PHE A 192 -13.20 -24.28 16.02
CA PHE A 192 -14.64 -24.26 16.14
C PHE A 192 -15.36 -24.74 14.89
N CYS A 193 -14.63 -25.10 13.83
CA CYS A 193 -15.19 -25.53 12.55
C CYS A 193 -14.80 -26.98 12.27
N PRO A 194 -15.71 -27.95 12.43
CA PRO A 194 -15.42 -29.35 12.15
C PRO A 194 -15.31 -29.68 10.65
N SER A 195 -15.83 -28.83 9.75
CA SER A 195 -15.79 -29.04 8.30
C SER A 195 -15.79 -27.73 7.50
N MET A 196 -15.32 -27.78 6.24
CA MET A 196 -15.53 -26.68 5.29
C MET A 196 -17.03 -26.45 5.07
N GLY A 197 -17.44 -25.18 5.01
CA GLY A 197 -18.86 -24.83 4.90
C GLY A 197 -19.67 -24.94 6.19
N TYR A 198 -19.05 -25.30 7.32
CA TYR A 198 -19.71 -25.18 8.61
C TYR A 198 -20.01 -23.69 8.87
N VAL A 199 -21.27 -23.31 8.87
CA VAL A 199 -21.65 -21.91 9.14
C VAL A 199 -21.58 -21.62 10.65
N GLY A 200 -21.63 -22.67 11.48
CA GLY A 200 -21.62 -22.63 12.93
C GLY A 200 -22.75 -21.84 13.57
N LYS A 201 -22.94 -22.03 14.87
CA LYS A 201 -23.81 -21.18 15.70
C LYS A 201 -23.10 -19.91 16.16
N PHE A 202 -22.09 -19.44 15.42
CA PHE A 202 -21.42 -18.19 15.76
C PHE A 202 -22.42 -17.04 15.63
N GLY A 203 -22.58 -16.27 16.70
CA GLY A 203 -23.37 -15.05 16.68
C GLY A 203 -22.82 -14.06 15.66
N LEU A 204 -23.70 -13.21 15.13
CA LEU A 204 -23.34 -12.11 14.22
C LEU A 204 -22.15 -11.26 14.71
N PRO A 205 -22.01 -10.93 16.01
CA PRO A 205 -20.87 -10.13 16.50
C PRO A 205 -19.51 -10.81 16.26
N PHE A 206 -19.42 -12.12 16.43
CA PHE A 206 -18.18 -12.85 16.24
C PHE A 206 -17.78 -12.90 14.76
N ARG A 207 -18.75 -13.12 13.87
CA ARG A 207 -18.51 -13.12 12.41
C ARG A 207 -18.06 -11.75 11.92
N LEU A 208 -18.67 -10.68 12.43
CA LEU A 208 -18.26 -9.31 12.12
C LEU A 208 -16.84 -9.02 12.61
N ALA A 209 -16.48 -9.47 13.82
CA ALA A 209 -15.13 -9.29 14.35
C ALA A 209 -14.06 -10.00 13.51
N VAL A 210 -14.29 -11.28 13.17
CA VAL A 210 -13.35 -12.06 12.36
C VAL A 210 -13.27 -11.55 10.93
N GLY A 211 -14.40 -11.19 10.31
CA GLY A 211 -14.42 -10.58 8.99
C GLY A 211 -13.70 -9.24 8.95
N SER A 212 -13.88 -8.41 9.98
CA SER A 212 -13.16 -7.13 10.10
C SER A 212 -11.65 -7.33 10.23
N LEU A 213 -11.23 -8.34 11.01
CA LEU A 213 -9.83 -8.68 11.18
C LEU A 213 -9.19 -9.21 9.88
N ALA A 214 -9.90 -10.09 9.18
CA ALA A 214 -9.45 -10.62 7.90
C ALA A 214 -9.36 -9.51 6.84
N GLY A 215 -10.39 -8.67 6.73
CA GLY A 215 -10.38 -7.52 5.84
C GLY A 215 -9.22 -6.58 6.16
N TYR A 216 -9.00 -6.29 7.44
CA TYR A 216 -7.89 -5.46 7.89
C TYR A 216 -6.53 -6.02 7.45
N LEU A 217 -6.28 -7.32 7.65
CA LEU A 217 -5.02 -7.96 7.29
C LEU A 217 -4.81 -7.95 5.77
N VAL A 218 -5.85 -8.23 4.99
CA VAL A 218 -5.82 -8.17 3.53
C VAL A 218 -5.54 -6.76 3.03
N ASN A 219 -6.18 -5.75 3.61
CA ASN A 219 -5.93 -4.35 3.25
C ASN A 219 -4.50 -3.92 3.62
N SER A 220 -4.00 -4.33 4.80
CA SER A 220 -2.61 -4.09 5.22
C SER A 220 -1.62 -4.70 4.22
N ILE A 221 -1.81 -5.96 3.85
CA ILE A 221 -1.01 -6.67 2.83
C ILE A 221 -1.08 -5.96 1.49
N GLY A 222 -2.29 -5.64 1.01
CA GLY A 222 -2.50 -4.96 -0.27
C GLY A 222 -1.80 -3.61 -0.35
N ALA A 223 -1.90 -2.83 0.72
CA ALA A 223 -1.21 -1.56 0.83
C ALA A 223 0.31 -1.73 0.86
N MET A 224 0.86 -2.72 1.57
CA MET A 224 2.30 -3.03 1.55
C MET A 224 2.79 -3.43 0.15
N VAL A 225 2.06 -4.29 -0.55
CA VAL A 225 2.39 -4.68 -1.93
C VAL A 225 2.36 -3.47 -2.84
N GLY A 226 1.35 -2.61 -2.72
CA GLY A 226 1.27 -1.34 -3.44
C GLY A 226 2.52 -0.48 -3.20
N PHE A 227 2.90 -0.27 -1.93
CA PHE A 227 4.10 0.50 -1.59
C PHE A 227 5.38 -0.14 -2.12
N LEU A 228 5.51 -1.46 -2.07
CA LEU A 228 6.67 -2.18 -2.59
C LEU A 228 6.81 -2.00 -4.11
N LEU A 229 5.71 -2.14 -4.84
CA LEU A 229 5.69 -1.91 -6.29
C LEU A 229 6.04 -0.46 -6.63
N CYS A 230 5.47 0.50 -5.88
CA CYS A 230 5.84 1.92 -5.97
C CYS A 230 7.35 2.11 -5.79
N TYR A 231 7.90 1.53 -4.74
CA TYR A 231 9.30 1.65 -4.40
C TYR A 231 10.19 1.06 -5.50
N VAL A 232 9.92 -0.17 -5.93
CA VAL A 232 10.69 -0.86 -6.98
C VAL A 232 10.62 -0.13 -8.32
N MET A 233 9.48 0.48 -8.65
CA MET A 233 9.33 1.21 -9.91
C MET A 233 9.98 2.60 -9.88
N ILE A 234 9.90 3.35 -8.76
CA ILE A 234 10.47 4.71 -8.68
C ILE A 234 11.99 4.67 -8.37
N HIS A 235 12.47 3.64 -7.66
CA HIS A 235 13.88 3.52 -7.29
C HIS A 235 14.86 3.60 -8.48
N PRO A 236 14.69 2.85 -9.59
CA PRO A 236 15.59 2.95 -10.74
C PRO A 236 15.60 4.37 -11.33
N SER A 237 14.43 5.01 -11.48
CA SER A 237 14.34 6.39 -11.96
C SER A 237 15.08 7.37 -11.06
N ARG A 238 15.03 7.18 -9.73
CA ARG A 238 15.78 8.02 -8.77
C ARG A 238 17.28 7.81 -8.89
N VAL A 239 17.74 6.56 -9.05
CA VAL A 239 19.15 6.25 -9.23
C VAL A 239 19.67 6.86 -10.53
N GLU A 240 18.89 6.76 -11.62
CA GLU A 240 19.21 7.38 -12.90
C GLU A 240 19.27 8.90 -12.82
N LEU A 241 18.30 9.54 -12.16
CA LEU A 241 18.28 11.00 -11.97
C LEU A 241 19.43 11.49 -11.10
N ILE A 242 19.76 10.79 -10.01
CA ILE A 242 20.93 11.14 -9.17
C ILE A 242 22.22 10.98 -9.97
N LEU A 243 22.36 9.89 -10.75
CA LEU A 243 23.49 9.69 -11.64
C LEU A 243 23.58 10.81 -12.68
N LEU A 244 22.45 11.27 -13.22
CA LEU A 244 22.41 12.37 -14.18
C LEU A 244 22.84 13.70 -13.55
N ASP A 245 22.31 14.04 -12.37
CA ASP A 245 22.66 15.26 -11.62
C ASP A 245 24.14 15.30 -11.25
N ASP A 246 24.70 14.16 -10.82
CA ASP A 246 26.12 14.04 -10.49
C ASP A 246 26.98 14.14 -11.76
N LEU A 247 26.53 13.56 -12.88
CA LEU A 247 27.22 13.68 -14.17
C LEU A 247 27.19 15.13 -14.69
N GLU A 248 26.06 15.83 -14.60
CA GLU A 248 25.92 17.22 -15.02
C GLU A 248 26.82 18.14 -14.19
N ARG A 249 26.85 17.97 -12.86
CA ARG A 249 27.77 18.71 -11.99
C ARG A 249 29.23 18.41 -12.33
N PHE A 250 29.55 17.15 -12.61
CA PHE A 250 30.91 16.76 -12.98
C PHE A 250 31.33 17.38 -14.30
N VAL A 251 30.45 17.38 -15.31
CA VAL A 251 30.68 18.01 -16.61
C VAL A 251 30.84 19.53 -16.46
N TYR A 252 30.00 20.19 -15.65
CA TYR A 252 30.11 21.62 -15.37
C TYR A 252 31.43 21.97 -14.69
N LEU A 253 31.83 21.21 -13.66
CA LEU A 253 33.10 21.40 -12.96
C LEU A 253 34.29 21.15 -13.90
N PHE A 254 34.20 20.13 -14.76
CA PHE A 254 35.21 19.83 -15.76
C PHE A 254 35.35 20.97 -16.78
N PHE A 255 34.24 21.49 -17.30
CA PHE A 255 34.23 22.64 -18.22
C PHE A 255 34.81 23.89 -17.56
N LEU A 256 34.41 24.18 -16.32
CA LEU A 256 34.94 25.29 -15.54
C LEU A 256 36.45 25.16 -15.34
N PHE A 257 36.94 23.95 -15.03
CA PHE A 257 38.35 23.66 -14.88
C PHE A 257 39.13 23.86 -16.19
N VAL A 258 38.60 23.40 -17.32
CA VAL A 258 39.20 23.61 -18.65
C VAL A 258 39.28 25.09 -19.00
N ILE A 259 38.21 25.85 -18.75
CA ILE A 259 38.18 27.30 -18.96
C ILE A 259 39.24 27.99 -18.09
N LEU A 260 39.29 27.73 -16.79
CA LEU A 260 40.30 28.31 -15.88
C LEU A 260 41.73 28.01 -16.37
N LYS A 261 41.98 26.79 -16.86
CA LYS A 261 43.29 26.38 -17.37
C LYS A 261 43.67 27.10 -18.69
N ILE A 262 42.70 27.38 -19.57
CA ILE A 262 42.92 28.14 -20.82
C ILE A 262 43.22 29.60 -20.51
N TYR A 263 42.53 30.19 -19.54
CA TYR A 263 42.68 31.61 -19.19
C TYR A 263 43.82 31.92 -18.21
N ARG A 264 44.56 30.91 -17.74
CA ARG A 264 45.74 31.07 -16.84
C ARG A 264 45.46 32.01 -15.65
N ILE A 265 44.30 31.83 -15.02
CA ILE A 265 44.02 32.31 -13.66
C ILE A 265 44.39 31.19 -12.71
#